data_AF-A0AAE0H5P3-F1
#
_entry.id   AF-A0AAE0H5P3-F1
#
_cell.length_a   1.000
_cell.length_b   1.000
_cell.length_c   1.000
_cell.angle_alpha   90.00
_cell.angle_beta   90.00
_cell.angle_gamma   90.00
#
_symmetry.space_group_name_H-M   'P 1'
#
loop_
_entity.id
_entity.type
_entity.pdbx_description
1 polymer ?
#
loop_
_entity_poly.entity_id
_entity_poly.type
_entity_poly.pdbx_seq_one_letter_code
_entity_poly.pdbx_strand_id
1 'polypeptide(L)'
;MSYAEVASKGAKQSAAEAAAPQPPQVDAGTASSTGSLIDVDTPSVHTVPSDFESQEIKTDTQAARVEREEEEEEEEEEEEEEEEKKRQEADRKKKRKLAEEAAAKKRRAEGWLARHIDGMRAGGAGAAVSVANIVAVVGLSGWLGFRAWGLYDRGRFGWKEAGLGLGVLSAVGVVEGVFLNYFSKGKGKDH
;
A
#
# COMPACT_ATOMS: atom_id res chain seq x y z
N MET A 1 -40.41 -62.78 37.83
CA MET A 1 -39.13 -62.50 38.52
C MET A 1 -38.32 -61.58 37.62
N SER A 2 -38.27 -60.29 37.91
CA SER A 2 -37.55 -59.28 37.10
C SER A 2 -36.13 -59.08 37.62
N TYR A 3 -35.14 -59.05 36.72
CA TYR A 3 -33.73 -58.76 37.06
C TYR A 3 -33.56 -57.40 37.76
N ALA A 4 -34.42 -56.42 37.45
CA ALA A 4 -34.39 -55.11 38.07
C ALA A 4 -34.74 -55.16 39.57
N GLU A 5 -35.60 -56.09 39.98
CA GLU A 5 -36.06 -56.22 41.36
C GLU A 5 -34.98 -56.80 42.27
N VAL A 6 -34.15 -57.72 41.73
CA VAL A 6 -33.02 -58.33 42.46
C VAL A 6 -31.87 -57.32 42.64
N ALA A 7 -31.60 -56.47 41.64
CA ALA A 7 -30.56 -55.43 41.73
C ALA A 7 -30.89 -54.35 42.77
N SER A 8 -32.18 -54.03 42.97
CA SER A 8 -32.61 -53.03 43.95
C SER A 8 -32.42 -53.44 45.42
N LYS A 9 -32.17 -54.73 45.68
CA LYS A 9 -31.98 -55.30 47.02
C LYS A 9 -30.51 -55.57 47.37
N GLY A 10 -29.57 -54.96 46.64
CA GLY A 10 -28.14 -55.05 46.95
C GLY A 10 -27.81 -54.64 48.39
N ALA A 11 -26.80 -55.30 48.99
CA ALA A 11 -26.38 -55.02 50.36
C ALA A 11 -26.00 -53.53 50.50
N LYS A 12 -26.67 -52.81 51.41
CA LYS A 12 -26.37 -51.40 51.68
C LYS A 12 -25.06 -51.31 52.45
N GLN A 13 -24.09 -50.57 51.92
CA GLN A 13 -22.81 -50.32 52.54
C GLN A 13 -23.02 -49.65 53.92
N SER A 14 -22.31 -50.12 54.94
CA SER A 14 -22.43 -49.55 56.29
C SER A 14 -21.84 -48.13 56.31
N ALA A 15 -22.33 -47.24 57.18
CA ALA A 15 -21.85 -45.85 57.23
C ALA A 15 -20.35 -45.74 57.52
N ALA A 16 -19.77 -46.71 58.24
CA ALA A 16 -18.34 -46.78 58.51
C ALA A 16 -17.51 -47.15 57.26
N GLU A 17 -18.09 -47.89 56.33
CA GLU A 17 -17.42 -48.37 55.11
C GLU A 17 -17.57 -47.40 53.94
N ALA A 18 -18.57 -46.50 53.98
CA ALA A 18 -18.71 -45.37 53.07
C ALA A 18 -17.86 -44.15 53.48
N ALA A 19 -17.24 -44.17 54.67
CA ALA A 19 -16.41 -43.07 55.15
C ALA A 19 -15.02 -43.10 54.48
N ALA A 20 -14.57 -41.94 53.99
CA ALA A 20 -13.22 -41.78 53.48
C ALA A 20 -12.17 -41.99 54.61
N PRO A 21 -10.99 -42.54 54.30
CA PRO A 21 -9.92 -42.68 55.29
C PRO A 21 -9.54 -41.31 55.85
N GLN A 22 -9.34 -41.22 57.17
CA GLN A 22 -8.95 -39.95 57.79
C GLN A 22 -7.58 -39.50 57.28
N PRO A 23 -7.40 -38.20 56.96
CA PRO A 23 -6.12 -37.68 56.51
C PRO A 23 -5.06 -37.79 57.63
N PRO A 24 -3.80 -38.04 57.28
CA PRO A 24 -2.72 -38.09 58.26
C PRO A 24 -2.59 -36.73 58.98
N GLN A 25 -2.53 -36.77 60.31
CA GLN A 25 -2.32 -35.58 61.13
C GLN A 25 -0.81 -35.34 61.28
N VAL A 26 -0.40 -34.07 61.21
CA VAL A 26 0.97 -33.64 61.48
C VAL A 26 1.15 -33.43 62.99
N ASP A 27 2.13 -34.10 63.58
CA ASP A 27 2.49 -33.95 64.98
C ASP A 27 3.09 -32.56 65.24
N ALA A 28 2.36 -31.70 65.95
CA ALA A 28 2.82 -30.35 66.33
C ALA A 28 3.85 -30.35 67.49
N GLY A 29 4.33 -31.53 67.91
CA GLY A 29 5.12 -31.72 69.12
C GLY A 29 6.62 -31.50 68.99
N THR A 30 7.15 -31.36 67.77
CA THR A 30 8.57 -31.08 67.54
C THR A 30 8.69 -29.71 66.88
N ALA A 31 9.01 -28.70 67.70
CA ALA A 31 9.50 -27.42 67.22
C ALA A 31 10.82 -27.67 66.46
N SER A 32 10.71 -27.97 65.17
CA SER A 32 11.82 -28.06 64.23
C SER A 32 12.52 -26.71 64.24
N SER A 33 13.73 -26.66 64.80
CA SER A 33 14.57 -25.48 64.84
C SER A 33 14.74 -24.89 63.43
N THR A 34 13.99 -23.84 63.12
CA THR A 34 14.12 -23.07 61.88
C THR A 34 15.39 -22.21 61.83
N GLY A 35 16.24 -22.29 62.86
CA GLY A 35 17.48 -21.52 62.98
C GLY A 35 18.63 -21.97 62.07
N SER A 36 18.50 -23.10 61.36
CA SER A 36 19.45 -23.51 60.31
C SER A 36 18.89 -23.34 58.89
N LEU A 37 17.77 -22.63 58.74
CA LEU A 37 17.32 -22.16 57.45
C LEU A 37 18.31 -21.06 57.02
N ILE A 38 19.43 -21.50 56.41
CA ILE A 38 20.38 -20.61 55.76
C ILE A 38 19.54 -19.78 54.80
N ASP A 39 19.54 -18.47 55.02
CA ASP A 39 18.84 -17.51 54.19
C ASP A 39 19.40 -17.62 52.76
N VAL A 40 18.68 -18.37 51.92
CA VAL A 40 18.99 -18.54 50.50
C VAL A 40 18.73 -17.22 49.76
N ASP A 41 18.05 -16.27 50.40
CA ASP A 41 17.70 -14.97 49.82
C ASP A 41 18.72 -13.87 50.15
N THR A 42 19.91 -14.20 50.67
CA THR A 42 21.02 -13.23 50.61
C THR A 42 21.33 -12.96 49.14
N PRO A 43 21.21 -11.72 48.63
CA PRO A 43 21.45 -11.43 47.22
C PRO A 43 22.95 -11.51 46.95
N SER A 44 23.47 -12.71 46.69
CA SER A 44 24.81 -12.88 46.11
C SER A 44 24.71 -12.40 44.65
N VAL A 45 24.95 -11.10 44.45
CA VAL A 45 24.99 -10.52 43.10
C VAL A 45 26.25 -11.04 42.41
N HIS A 46 26.11 -12.16 41.72
CA HIS A 46 27.09 -12.59 40.75
C HIS A 46 26.90 -11.70 39.51
N THR A 47 27.77 -10.71 39.35
CA THR A 47 27.77 -9.87 38.15
C THR A 47 28.18 -10.71 36.96
N VAL A 48 27.35 -10.72 35.92
CA VAL A 48 27.72 -11.25 34.62
C VAL A 48 28.92 -10.43 34.12
N PRO A 49 30.04 -11.07 33.74
CA PRO A 49 31.20 -10.33 33.26
C PRO A 49 30.87 -9.68 31.91
N SER A 50 31.46 -8.51 31.67
CA SER A 50 31.10 -7.62 30.55
C SER A 50 31.37 -8.21 29.15
N ASP A 51 32.11 -9.31 29.09
CA ASP A 51 32.50 -10.04 27.90
C ASP A 51 31.55 -11.21 27.58
N PHE A 52 30.45 -11.38 28.32
CA PHE A 52 29.53 -12.51 28.20
C PHE A 52 28.97 -12.73 26.78
N GLU A 53 28.64 -11.67 26.05
CA GLU A 53 28.18 -11.76 24.65
C GLU A 53 29.26 -12.29 23.68
N SER A 54 30.54 -12.15 24.04
CA SER A 54 31.67 -12.55 23.20
C SER A 54 32.32 -13.88 23.60
N GLN A 55 31.84 -14.52 24.68
CA GLN A 55 32.39 -15.80 25.13
C GLN A 55 31.95 -16.95 24.24
N GLU A 56 32.87 -17.86 23.94
CA GLU A 56 32.56 -19.09 23.19
C GLU A 56 31.50 -19.93 23.92
N ILE A 57 30.52 -20.41 23.16
CA ILE A 57 29.43 -21.25 23.67
C ILE A 57 29.99 -22.62 24.06
N LYS A 58 30.01 -22.92 25.36
CA LYS A 58 30.64 -24.13 25.91
C LYS A 58 29.77 -25.40 25.84
N THR A 59 28.52 -25.28 25.41
CA THR A 59 27.54 -26.36 25.45
C THR A 59 26.87 -26.55 24.09
N ASP A 60 26.89 -27.78 23.56
CA ASP A 60 26.33 -28.14 22.25
C ASP A 60 24.85 -27.74 22.08
N THR A 61 24.07 -27.71 23.16
CA THR A 61 22.64 -27.33 23.14
C THR A 61 22.40 -25.83 22.92
N GLN A 62 23.37 -24.98 23.25
CA GLN A 62 23.29 -23.54 23.00
C GLN A 62 23.80 -23.21 21.60
N ALA A 63 24.80 -23.93 21.09
CA ALA A 63 25.25 -23.80 19.70
C ALA A 63 24.12 -24.15 18.72
N ALA A 64 23.41 -25.26 18.98
CA ALA A 64 22.24 -25.67 18.19
C ALA A 64 21.02 -24.72 18.32
N ARG A 65 21.02 -23.80 19.31
CA ARG A 65 19.99 -22.76 19.43
C ARG A 65 20.32 -21.57 18.56
N VAL A 66 21.59 -21.14 18.56
CA VAL A 66 22.08 -20.04 17.72
C VAL A 66 21.97 -20.40 16.24
N GLU A 67 22.37 -21.61 15.84
CA GLU A 67 22.24 -22.07 14.44
C GLU A 67 20.79 -22.02 13.94
N ARG A 68 19.81 -22.34 14.80
CA ARG A 68 18.40 -22.23 14.43
C ARG A 68 17.91 -20.78 14.37
N GLU A 69 18.37 -19.94 15.29
CA GLU A 69 18.02 -18.52 15.28
C GLU A 69 18.61 -17.83 14.03
N GLU A 70 19.81 -18.22 13.59
CA GLU A 70 20.43 -17.77 12.33
C GLU A 70 19.68 -18.32 11.09
N GLU A 71 19.30 -19.60 11.07
CA GLU A 71 18.49 -20.18 9.99
C GLU A 71 17.11 -19.50 9.89
N GLU A 72 16.45 -19.21 11.02
CA GLU A 72 15.18 -18.47 11.06
C GLU A 72 15.34 -17.02 10.56
N GLU A 73 16.45 -16.35 10.90
CA GLU A 73 16.75 -15.00 10.41
C GLU A 73 17.06 -14.98 8.91
N GLU A 74 17.83 -15.95 8.40
CA GLU A 74 18.08 -16.11 6.96
C GLU A 74 16.79 -16.40 6.17
N GLU A 75 15.91 -17.26 6.70
CA GLU A 75 14.60 -17.56 6.08
C GLU A 75 13.70 -16.30 6.05
N GLU A 76 13.66 -15.52 7.13
CA GLU A 76 12.90 -14.26 7.18
C GLU A 76 13.45 -13.23 6.16
N GLU A 77 14.76 -13.07 6.06
CA GLU A 77 15.39 -12.18 5.08
C GLU A 77 15.09 -12.61 3.64
N GLU A 78 15.16 -13.91 3.33
CA GLU A 78 14.81 -14.44 2.01
C GLU A 78 13.33 -14.20 1.66
N GLU A 79 12.41 -14.39 2.61
CA GLU A 79 10.98 -14.12 2.43
C GLU A 79 10.71 -12.63 2.17
N GLU A 80 11.34 -11.73 2.92
CA GLU A 80 11.22 -10.28 2.71
C GLU A 80 11.74 -9.86 1.34
N GLU A 81 12.92 -10.36 0.92
CA GLU A 81 13.47 -10.09 -0.41
C GLU A 81 12.55 -10.58 -1.53
N GLU A 82 11.97 -11.77 -1.38
CA GLU A 82 11.01 -12.30 -2.35
C GLU A 82 9.74 -11.43 -2.44
N GLU A 83 9.22 -10.97 -1.30
CA GLU A 83 8.04 -10.11 -1.28
C GLU A 83 8.32 -8.76 -1.95
N GLU A 84 9.48 -8.16 -1.67
CA GLU A 84 9.90 -6.93 -2.34
C GLU A 84 10.03 -7.12 -3.85
N LYS A 85 10.67 -8.21 -4.31
CA LYS A 85 10.80 -8.54 -5.74
C LYS A 85 9.42 -8.68 -6.38
N LYS A 86 8.47 -9.37 -5.74
CA LYS A 86 7.07 -9.53 -6.21
C LYS A 86 6.35 -8.18 -6.31
N ARG A 87 6.50 -7.30 -5.30
CA ARG A 87 5.92 -5.95 -5.28
C ARG A 87 6.48 -5.08 -6.40
N GLN A 88 7.81 -5.07 -6.56
CA GLN A 88 8.48 -4.33 -7.62
C GLN A 88 8.05 -4.80 -9.02
N GLU A 89 7.92 -6.11 -9.23
CA GLU A 89 7.39 -6.65 -10.48
C GLU A 89 5.95 -6.23 -10.76
N ALA A 90 5.09 -6.29 -9.74
CA ALA A 90 3.69 -5.88 -9.86
C ALA A 90 3.59 -4.41 -10.26
N ASP A 91 4.39 -3.54 -9.64
CA ASP A 91 4.41 -2.12 -9.96
C ASP A 91 5.01 -1.83 -11.34
N ARG A 92 6.05 -2.55 -11.77
CA ARG A 92 6.56 -2.47 -13.14
C ARG A 92 5.50 -2.90 -14.15
N LYS A 93 4.75 -3.97 -13.89
CA LYS A 93 3.64 -4.44 -14.73
C LYS A 93 2.51 -3.39 -14.80
N LYS A 94 2.12 -2.79 -13.68
CA LYS A 94 1.13 -1.69 -13.64
C LYS A 94 1.60 -0.48 -14.46
N LYS A 95 2.84 -0.03 -14.25
CA LYS A 95 3.43 1.11 -15.00
C LYS A 95 3.48 0.83 -16.50
N ARG A 96 3.85 -0.39 -16.91
CA ARG A 96 3.84 -0.81 -18.32
C ARG A 96 2.43 -0.77 -18.93
N LYS A 97 1.42 -1.30 -18.23
CA LYS A 97 0.01 -1.25 -18.69
C LYS A 97 -0.49 0.19 -18.85
N LEU A 98 -0.21 1.05 -17.87
CA LEU A 98 -0.58 2.47 -17.95
C LEU A 98 0.12 3.18 -19.13
N ALA A 99 1.40 2.89 -19.36
CA ALA A 99 2.15 3.45 -20.48
C ALA A 99 1.61 2.95 -21.84
N GLU A 100 1.26 1.67 -21.95
CA GLU A 100 0.65 1.09 -23.14
C GLU A 100 -0.73 1.69 -23.42
N GLU A 101 -1.57 1.84 -22.40
CA GLU A 101 -2.88 2.47 -22.54
C GLU A 101 -2.75 3.94 -22.98
N ALA A 102 -1.81 4.68 -22.39
CA ALA A 102 -1.50 6.05 -22.81
C ALA A 102 -1.03 6.11 -24.26
N ALA A 103 -0.15 5.19 -24.68
CA ALA A 103 0.33 5.10 -26.06
C ALA A 103 -0.81 4.74 -27.05
N ALA A 104 -1.70 3.83 -26.67
CA ALA A 104 -2.87 3.46 -27.46
C ALA A 104 -3.85 4.63 -27.61
N LYS A 105 -4.13 5.36 -26.52
CA LYS A 105 -4.94 6.59 -26.56
C LYS A 105 -4.31 7.66 -27.45
N LYS A 106 -2.99 7.86 -27.34
CA LYS A 106 -2.24 8.78 -28.21
C LYS A 106 -2.39 8.42 -29.69
N ARG A 107 -2.16 7.15 -30.06
CA ARG A 107 -2.31 6.66 -31.44
C ARG A 107 -3.74 6.83 -31.97
N ARG A 108 -4.76 6.59 -31.15
CA ARG A 108 -6.16 6.81 -31.51
C ARG A 108 -6.44 8.30 -31.74
N ALA A 109 -5.94 9.17 -30.87
CA ALA A 109 -6.08 10.61 -31.01
C ALA A 109 -5.37 11.11 -32.29
N GLU A 110 -4.13 10.69 -32.54
CA GLU A 110 -3.38 11.00 -33.76
C GLU A 110 -4.12 10.52 -35.02
N GLY A 111 -4.65 9.29 -35.02
CA GLY A 111 -5.43 8.75 -36.13
C GLY A 111 -6.76 9.49 -36.37
N TRP A 112 -7.45 9.91 -35.30
CA TRP A 112 -8.65 10.74 -35.40
C TRP A 112 -8.33 12.12 -35.97
N LEU A 113 -7.29 12.79 -35.46
CA LEU A 113 -6.82 14.07 -35.95
C LEU A 113 -6.40 13.99 -37.42
N ALA A 114 -5.65 12.96 -37.82
CA ALA A 114 -5.23 12.76 -39.20
C ALA A 114 -6.43 12.63 -40.14
N ARG A 115 -7.43 11.81 -39.78
CA ARG A 115 -8.67 11.67 -40.57
C ARG A 115 -9.47 12.97 -40.63
N HIS A 116 -9.54 13.69 -39.52
CA HIS A 116 -10.27 14.95 -39.45
C HIS A 116 -9.61 16.04 -40.29
N ILE A 117 -8.27 16.15 -40.23
CA ILE A 117 -7.49 17.08 -41.05
C ILE A 117 -7.58 16.73 -42.54
N ASP A 118 -7.55 15.44 -42.89
CA ASP A 118 -7.69 14.99 -44.28
C ASP A 118 -9.09 15.30 -44.84
N GLY A 119 -10.14 15.01 -44.06
CA GLY A 119 -11.51 15.39 -44.40
C GLY A 119 -11.73 16.91 -44.50
N MET A 120 -10.99 17.69 -43.71
CA MET A 120 -10.97 19.16 -43.80
C MET A 120 -10.19 19.67 -45.01
N ARG A 121 -9.09 19.03 -45.43
CA ARG A 121 -8.38 19.38 -46.68
C ARG A 121 -9.24 19.13 -47.92
N ALA A 122 -10.16 18.17 -47.84
CA ALA A 122 -11.15 17.91 -48.89
C ALA A 122 -12.34 18.90 -48.88
N GLY A 123 -12.55 19.65 -47.79
CA GLY A 123 -13.65 20.59 -47.62
C GLY A 123 -13.20 22.05 -47.76
N GLY A 124 -14.00 22.89 -48.45
CA GLY A 124 -13.73 24.32 -48.62
C GLY A 124 -13.78 25.14 -47.31
N ALA A 125 -13.94 26.46 -47.42
CA ALA A 125 -13.72 27.49 -46.38
C ALA A 125 -14.18 27.19 -44.92
N GLY A 126 -15.17 26.34 -44.68
CA GLY A 126 -15.57 25.90 -43.32
C GLY A 126 -14.55 25.00 -42.59
N ALA A 127 -13.64 24.37 -43.34
CA ALA A 127 -12.55 23.56 -42.79
C ALA A 127 -11.53 24.40 -42.00
N ALA A 128 -11.21 25.60 -42.46
CA ALA A 128 -10.21 26.47 -41.82
C ALA A 128 -10.65 26.97 -40.43
N VAL A 129 -11.92 27.34 -40.28
CA VAL A 129 -12.51 27.77 -38.99
C VAL A 129 -12.53 26.59 -37.99
N SER A 130 -12.81 25.38 -38.48
CA SER A 130 -12.83 24.16 -37.66
C SER A 130 -11.42 23.80 -37.15
N VAL A 131 -10.38 23.92 -38.00
CA VAL A 131 -8.98 23.76 -37.57
C VAL A 131 -8.60 24.78 -36.51
N ALA A 132 -8.97 26.05 -36.70
CA ALA A 132 -8.67 27.11 -35.74
C ALA A 132 -9.26 26.83 -34.36
N ASN A 133 -10.52 26.38 -34.30
CA ASN A 133 -11.19 26.01 -33.05
C ASN A 133 -10.56 24.79 -32.38
N ILE A 134 -10.14 23.78 -33.14
CA ILE A 134 -9.45 22.61 -32.58
C ILE A 134 -8.09 22.99 -32.00
N VAL A 135 -7.31 23.79 -32.74
CA VAL A 135 -6.00 24.30 -32.26
C VAL A 135 -6.19 25.17 -31.02
N ALA A 136 -7.25 25.98 -30.97
CA ALA A 136 -7.61 26.78 -29.80
C ALA A 136 -7.87 25.90 -28.58
N VAL A 137 -8.76 24.91 -28.70
CA VAL A 137 -9.15 24.04 -27.59
C VAL A 137 -7.98 23.19 -27.12
N VAL A 138 -7.19 22.61 -28.03
CA VAL A 138 -6.01 21.80 -27.68
C VAL A 138 -4.92 22.68 -27.07
N GLY A 139 -4.67 23.86 -27.64
CA GLY A 139 -3.69 24.81 -27.12
C GLY A 139 -4.05 25.33 -25.73
N LEU A 140 -5.31 25.70 -25.51
CA LEU A 140 -5.80 26.20 -24.23
C LEU A 140 -5.79 25.10 -23.16
N SER A 141 -6.29 23.91 -23.48
CA SER A 141 -6.33 22.78 -22.54
C SER A 141 -4.92 22.29 -22.19
N GLY A 142 -4.00 22.22 -23.16
CA GLY A 142 -2.60 21.90 -22.91
C GLY A 142 -1.91 22.93 -22.04
N TRP A 143 -2.15 24.23 -22.29
CA TRP A 143 -1.60 25.31 -21.47
C TRP A 143 -2.14 25.29 -20.03
N LEU A 144 -3.44 25.09 -19.84
CA LEU A 144 -4.04 24.98 -18.50
C LEU A 144 -3.48 23.76 -17.74
N GLY A 145 -3.47 22.59 -18.38
CA GLY A 145 -3.12 21.33 -17.73
C GLY A 145 -1.63 21.21 -17.38
N PHE A 146 -0.73 21.63 -18.28
CA PHE A 146 0.71 21.41 -18.10
C PHE A 146 1.44 22.59 -17.46
N ARG A 147 1.04 23.82 -17.80
CA ARG A 147 1.75 25.05 -17.40
C ARG A 147 1.04 25.77 -16.26
N ALA A 148 -0.26 26.03 -16.39
CA ALA A 148 -1.00 26.79 -15.38
C ALA A 148 -1.18 25.99 -14.08
N TRP A 149 -1.54 24.71 -14.14
CA TRP A 149 -1.65 23.85 -12.96
C TRP A 149 -0.33 23.75 -12.19
N GLY A 150 0.78 23.50 -12.89
CA GLY A 150 2.10 23.44 -12.26
C GLY A 150 2.61 24.78 -11.73
N LEU A 151 2.11 25.91 -12.22
CA LEU A 151 2.39 27.24 -11.66
C LEU A 151 1.51 27.56 -10.45
N TYR A 152 0.27 27.09 -10.46
CA TYR A 152 -0.70 27.23 -9.37
C TYR A 152 -0.24 26.44 -8.14
N ASP A 153 0.14 25.17 -8.32
CA ASP A 153 0.62 24.29 -7.24
C ASP A 153 1.87 24.85 -6.54
N ARG A 154 2.71 25.58 -7.30
CA ARG A 154 3.90 26.27 -6.78
C ARG A 154 3.61 27.67 -6.21
N GLY A 155 2.36 28.12 -6.16
CA GLY A 155 1.98 29.45 -5.68
C GLY A 155 2.50 30.62 -6.54
N ARG A 156 2.93 30.34 -7.78
CA ARG A 156 3.58 31.32 -8.68
C ARG A 156 2.69 31.75 -9.84
N PHE A 157 1.42 31.39 -9.81
CA PHE A 157 0.46 31.82 -10.83
C PHE A 157 0.20 33.32 -10.69
N GLY A 158 0.76 34.12 -11.60
CA GLY A 158 0.63 35.56 -11.60
C GLY A 158 -0.11 36.07 -12.84
N TRP A 159 -0.51 37.35 -12.80
CA TRP A 159 -1.17 38.05 -13.91
C TRP A 159 -0.39 38.02 -15.23
N LYS A 160 0.94 37.90 -15.19
CA LYS A 160 1.78 37.71 -16.39
C LYS A 160 1.51 36.38 -17.09
N GLU A 161 1.33 35.31 -16.31
CA GLU A 161 1.03 33.98 -16.83
C GLU A 161 -0.43 33.90 -17.28
N ALA A 162 -1.35 34.50 -16.53
CA ALA A 162 -2.74 34.65 -16.98
C ALA A 162 -2.84 35.41 -18.32
N GLY A 163 -2.05 36.47 -18.50
CA GLY A 163 -1.94 37.20 -19.78
C GLY A 163 -1.40 36.35 -20.93
N LEU A 164 -0.49 35.42 -20.65
CA LEU A 164 0.02 34.47 -21.65
C LEU A 164 -1.07 33.49 -22.12
N GLY A 165 -1.91 33.01 -21.20
CA GLY A 165 -3.08 32.18 -21.54
C GLY A 165 -4.13 32.93 -22.36
N LEU A 166 -4.37 34.20 -22.01
CA LEU A 166 -5.26 35.09 -22.76
C LEU A 166 -4.72 35.41 -24.17
N GLY A 167 -3.39 35.44 -24.32
CA GLY A 167 -2.70 35.55 -25.61
C GLY A 167 -3.05 34.40 -26.58
N VAL A 168 -3.11 33.16 -26.10
CA VAL A 168 -3.50 31.99 -26.90
C VAL A 168 -4.94 32.13 -27.43
N LEU A 169 -5.87 32.62 -26.59
CA LEU A 169 -7.25 32.89 -27.02
C LEU A 169 -7.31 34.03 -28.06
N SER A 170 -6.53 35.08 -27.87
CA SER A 170 -6.52 36.23 -28.80
C SER A 170 -6.00 35.86 -30.19
N ALA A 171 -5.02 34.95 -30.29
CA ALA A 171 -4.50 34.45 -31.57
C ALA A 171 -5.58 33.72 -32.38
N VAL A 172 -6.51 33.03 -31.71
CA VAL A 172 -7.64 32.33 -32.34
C VAL A 172 -8.67 33.32 -32.87
N GLY A 173 -9.02 34.33 -32.07
CA GLY A 173 -9.97 35.37 -32.47
C GLY A 173 -9.49 36.22 -33.65
N VAL A 174 -8.18 36.48 -33.77
CA VAL A 174 -7.60 37.18 -34.92
C VAL A 174 -7.73 36.35 -36.21
N VAL A 175 -7.62 35.02 -36.12
CA VAL A 175 -7.81 34.13 -37.29
C VAL A 175 -9.26 34.14 -37.77
N GLU A 176 -10.24 34.09 -36.87
CA GLU A 176 -11.66 34.24 -37.23
C GLU A 176 -11.97 35.63 -37.80
N GLY A 177 -11.43 36.71 -37.20
CA GLY A 177 -11.63 38.07 -37.66
C GLY A 177 -11.05 38.35 -39.06
N VAL A 178 -9.88 37.78 -39.37
CA VAL A 178 -9.28 37.87 -40.71
C VAL A 178 -10.10 37.07 -41.73
N PHE A 179 -10.62 35.89 -41.35
CA PHE A 179 -11.48 35.08 -42.21
C PHE A 179 -12.84 35.74 -42.51
N LEU A 180 -13.49 36.32 -41.49
CA LEU A 180 -14.76 37.05 -41.64
C LEU A 180 -14.59 38.29 -42.53
N ASN A 181 -13.49 39.03 -42.36
CA ASN A 181 -13.20 40.20 -43.19
C ASN A 181 -12.90 39.81 -44.64
N TYR A 182 -12.20 38.69 -44.88
CA TYR A 182 -11.94 38.17 -46.22
C TYR A 182 -13.22 37.72 -46.93
N PHE A 183 -14.13 37.04 -46.22
CA PHE A 183 -15.40 36.57 -46.78
C PHE A 183 -16.42 37.70 -47.01
N SER A 184 -16.50 38.70 -46.12
CA SER A 184 -17.34 39.88 -46.33
C SER A 184 -16.86 40.75 -47.49
N LYS A 185 -15.56 40.77 -47.80
CA LYS A 185 -15.00 41.51 -48.94
C LYS A 185 -15.27 40.84 -50.29
N GLY A 186 -15.55 39.53 -50.30
CA GLY A 186 -15.98 38.78 -51.49
C GLY A 186 -17.46 38.94 -51.83
N LYS A 187 -18.31 39.35 -50.88
CA LYS A 187 -19.76 39.49 -51.05
C LYS A 187 -20.22 40.91 -51.40
N GLY A 188 -19.31 41.88 -51.42
CA GLY A 188 -19.58 43.29 -51.69
C GLY A 188 -19.38 43.73 -53.15
N LYS A 189 -19.42 42.81 -54.12
CA LYS A 189 -19.14 43.12 -55.53
C LYS A 189 -20.24 42.73 -56.52
N ASP A 190 -21.44 42.45 -56.01
CA ASP A 190 -22.67 42.30 -56.80
C ASP A 190 -23.73 43.29 -56.27
N HIS A 191 -23.60 44.55 -56.65
CA HIS A 191 -24.69 45.54 -56.76
C HIS A 191 -24.29 46.61 -57.77
#